data_AF-A0A9D5ARF1-F1
#
_entry.id   AF-A0A9D5ARF1-F1
#
_cell.length_a   1.000
_cell.length_b   1.000
_cell.length_c   1.000
_cell.angle_alpha   90.00
_cell.angle_beta   90.00
_cell.angle_gamma   90.00
#
_symmetry.space_group_name_H-M   'P 1'
#
loop_
_entity.id
_entity.type
_entity.pdbx_description
1 polymer ?
#
loop_
_entity_poly.entity_id
_entity_poly.type
_entity_poly.pdbx_seq_one_letter_code
_entity_poly.pdbx_strand_id
1 'polypeptide(L)'
;MLHRLRCFDIVQINGAWILSSQIGLFGDETNIKPWKDTLKDIKEGNKKTKWKDRVPYAYWKGNPYVAQTRQNLLQCNVTLEKDWNTLIYIQDWIQESNQGFEKSSLGDQCTHRYKIYIEGWAWSVSEKYIMACDSMTLYVRSNYHDFFMRDMVPLQHYWPIRDNSKCSSLKFAVEWGNNHTQKAQAIGEAGSKFIQEDLDMKNVYDYMFHLLNEYAKLLRFKPKVPRGAVEFCAEKLMACDVNGNKRRFMEESLEKVPSDSNPCILPPPYDPLTLQELLERKANSTKQVESWEEKYWHSKNNGQ
;
A
#
# COMPACT_ATOMS: atom_id res chain seq x y z
N MET A 1 7.22 -18.54 8.24
CA MET A 1 5.91 -19.19 7.97
C MET A 1 4.96 -18.07 7.52
N LEU A 2 3.70 -18.35 7.20
CA LEU A 2 2.67 -17.31 7.19
C LEU A 2 1.64 -17.65 8.27
N HIS A 3 0.91 -16.65 8.74
CA HIS A 3 -0.15 -16.79 9.74
C HIS A 3 -1.46 -16.16 9.24
N ARG A 4 -2.58 -16.38 9.94
CA ARG A 4 -3.69 -15.38 10.00
C ARG A 4 -3.21 -13.92 10.63
N LEU A 5 -3.55 -11.66 10.12
CA LEU A 5 -3.05 -10.22 10.30
C LEU A 5 -3.49 -9.47 11.55
N ARG A 6 -4.71 -9.74 12.04
CA ARG A 6 -5.34 -9.21 13.26
C ARG A 6 -4.59 -9.53 14.58
N CYS A 7 -3.41 -10.15 14.47
CA CYS A 7 -2.46 -10.71 15.44
C CYS A 7 -1.23 -11.35 14.69
N PHE A 8 -0.71 -10.83 13.55
CA PHE A 8 0.32 -11.55 12.72
C PHE A 8 1.61 -10.71 12.48
N ASP A 9 2.63 -11.05 11.66
CA ASP A 9 3.10 -12.28 10.94
C ASP A 9 4.65 -12.20 10.86
N ILE A 10 5.40 -13.31 10.70
CA ILE A 10 6.88 -13.28 10.75
C ILE A 10 7.55 -13.98 9.56
N VAL A 11 8.21 -13.17 8.73
CA VAL A 11 9.30 -13.57 7.83
C VAL A 11 10.45 -12.58 7.93
N GLN A 12 11.67 -13.09 8.10
CA GLN A 12 12.90 -12.33 8.26
C GLN A 12 13.24 -11.54 6.97
N ILE A 13 13.17 -10.20 7.06
CA ILE A 13 13.61 -9.24 6.03
C ILE A 13 14.48 -8.19 6.73
N ASN A 14 15.53 -7.69 6.06
CA ASN A 14 16.55 -6.81 6.66
C ASN A 14 15.94 -5.49 7.19
N GLY A 15 15.72 -5.44 8.50
CA GLY A 15 14.90 -4.42 9.15
C GLY A 15 15.63 -3.11 9.45
N ALA A 16 15.33 -2.09 8.63
CA ALA A 16 15.54 -0.68 8.99
C ALA A 16 14.56 0.22 8.21
N TRP A 17 14.41 -0.01 6.90
CA TRP A 17 13.69 0.87 5.97
C TRP A 17 12.17 0.65 5.89
N ILE A 18 11.66 -0.47 6.40
CA ILE A 18 10.21 -0.80 6.35
C ILE A 18 9.43 0.09 7.34
N LEU A 19 9.79 0.00 8.62
CA LEU A 19 9.04 0.59 9.73
C LEU A 19 9.02 2.13 9.70
N SER A 20 10.11 2.75 9.26
CA SER A 20 10.22 4.21 9.10
C SER A 20 9.16 4.81 8.17
N SER A 21 8.79 4.09 7.11
CA SER A 21 7.73 4.51 6.17
C SER A 21 6.30 4.44 6.74
N GLN A 22 6.12 3.71 7.84
CA GLN A 22 4.81 3.54 8.49
C GLN A 22 4.68 4.37 9.77
N ILE A 23 5.77 4.50 10.53
CA ILE A 23 5.90 5.37 11.72
C ILE A 23 6.01 6.86 11.31
N GLY A 24 6.30 7.17 10.04
CA GLY A 24 6.31 8.54 9.52
C GLY A 24 7.68 9.23 9.53
N LEU A 25 8.77 8.48 9.77
CA LEU A 25 10.16 9.01 9.86
C LEU A 25 10.72 9.56 8.53
N PHE A 26 10.01 9.37 7.42
CA PHE A 26 10.24 10.00 6.11
C PHE A 26 8.98 10.74 5.57
N GLY A 27 7.94 10.91 6.41
CA GLY A 27 6.71 11.61 6.02
C GLY A 27 6.87 13.13 5.99
N ASP A 28 7.73 13.65 6.88
CA ASP A 28 8.02 15.09 7.00
C ASP A 28 8.63 15.69 5.73
N GLU A 29 9.47 14.94 5.02
CA GLU A 29 10.08 15.32 3.73
C GLU A 29 9.04 15.62 2.63
N THR A 30 7.82 15.10 2.76
CA THR A 30 6.71 15.29 1.80
C THR A 30 5.41 15.79 2.45
N ASN A 31 5.50 16.33 3.67
CA ASN A 31 4.37 16.84 4.47
C ASN A 31 3.25 15.80 4.73
N ILE A 32 3.58 14.51 4.73
CA ILE A 32 2.66 13.42 5.05
C ILE A 32 2.59 13.24 6.58
N LYS A 33 1.38 13.41 7.13
CA LYS A 33 1.07 13.23 8.57
C LYS A 33 1.31 11.78 9.04
N PRO A 34 1.41 11.54 10.37
CA PRO A 34 1.34 10.19 10.93
C PRO A 34 0.19 9.34 10.36
N TRP A 35 0.40 8.03 10.29
CA TRP A 35 -0.50 7.13 9.58
C TRP A 35 -1.96 7.18 10.09
N LYS A 36 -2.13 7.27 11.42
CA LYS A 36 -3.41 7.40 12.12
C LYS A 36 -4.27 8.57 11.59
N ASP A 37 -3.67 9.74 11.41
CA ASP A 37 -4.34 10.94 10.91
C ASP A 37 -4.47 10.94 9.38
N THR A 38 -3.47 10.43 8.65
CA THR A 38 -3.56 10.25 7.20
C THR A 38 -4.69 9.28 6.81
N LEU A 39 -4.87 8.18 7.54
CA LEU A 39 -5.95 7.21 7.34
C LEU A 39 -7.32 7.82 7.63
N LYS A 40 -7.42 8.68 8.66
CA LYS A 40 -8.62 9.46 8.96
C LYS A 40 -8.95 10.47 7.86
N ASP A 41 -7.96 11.23 7.38
CA ASP A 41 -8.14 12.19 6.28
C ASP A 41 -8.60 11.49 4.98
N ILE A 42 -8.05 10.31 4.66
CA ILE A 42 -8.49 9.48 3.54
C ILE A 42 -9.93 8.97 3.75
N LYS A 43 -10.27 8.53 4.96
CA LYS A 43 -11.62 8.05 5.31
C LYS A 43 -12.70 9.13 5.20
N GLU A 44 -12.38 10.39 5.49
CA GLU A 44 -13.26 11.52 5.19
C GLU A 44 -13.23 11.88 3.69
N GLY A 45 -12.06 11.80 3.05
CA GLY A 45 -11.86 11.94 1.60
C GLY A 45 -12.78 11.06 0.76
N ASN A 46 -12.92 9.79 1.14
CA ASN A 46 -13.77 8.82 0.44
C ASN A 46 -15.25 9.23 0.38
N LYS A 47 -15.72 9.97 1.39
CA LYS A 47 -17.11 10.43 1.50
C LYS A 47 -17.41 11.64 0.61
N LYS A 48 -16.39 12.38 0.16
CA LYS A 48 -16.55 13.61 -0.66
C LYS A 48 -17.25 13.33 -1.99
N THR A 49 -16.97 12.17 -2.60
CA THR A 49 -17.58 11.74 -3.86
C THR A 49 -17.98 10.27 -3.79
N LYS A 50 -19.29 10.00 -3.93
CA LYS A 50 -19.84 8.63 -3.98
C LYS A 50 -19.12 7.83 -5.06
N TRP A 51 -18.82 6.56 -4.80
CA TRP A 51 -17.99 5.73 -5.69
C TRP A 51 -18.42 5.75 -7.16
N LYS A 52 -19.73 5.70 -7.43
CA LYS A 52 -20.30 5.72 -8.80
C LYS A 52 -20.07 7.04 -9.53
N ASP A 53 -19.96 8.15 -8.81
CA ASP A 53 -19.82 9.50 -9.36
C ASP A 53 -18.34 9.89 -9.54
N ARG A 54 -17.40 9.02 -9.13
CA ARG A 54 -15.96 9.17 -9.34
C ARG A 54 -15.57 8.94 -10.81
N VAL A 55 -14.46 9.56 -11.21
CA VAL A 55 -13.93 9.53 -12.59
C VAL A 55 -13.68 8.07 -13.03
N PRO A 56 -14.19 7.63 -14.20
CA PRO A 56 -14.18 6.23 -14.62
C PRO A 56 -12.86 5.73 -15.25
N TYR A 57 -11.74 6.41 -15.00
CA TYR A 57 -10.40 6.11 -15.53
C TYR A 57 -9.48 5.56 -14.44
N ALA A 58 -8.43 4.83 -14.83
CA ALA A 58 -7.34 4.43 -13.93
C ALA A 58 -6.36 5.57 -13.69
N TYR A 59 -6.19 5.94 -12.42
CA TYR A 59 -5.37 7.09 -12.02
C TYR A 59 -4.01 6.70 -11.44
N TRP A 60 -2.97 7.46 -11.81
CA TRP A 60 -1.68 7.45 -11.14
C TRP A 60 -1.07 8.86 -11.09
N LYS A 61 -0.51 9.26 -9.94
CA LYS A 61 0.35 10.43 -9.77
C LYS A 61 1.59 9.99 -8.99
N GLY A 62 2.78 10.22 -9.53
CA GLY A 62 4.02 9.77 -8.87
C GLY A 62 5.29 10.14 -9.63
N ASN A 63 6.44 10.03 -8.97
CA ASN A 63 7.74 10.19 -9.63
C ASN A 63 8.03 8.92 -10.46
N PRO A 64 8.21 9.02 -11.81
CA PRO A 64 8.47 7.89 -12.67
C PRO A 64 9.96 7.51 -12.76
N TYR A 65 10.87 8.45 -12.45
CA TYR A 65 12.30 8.30 -12.70
C TYR A 65 13.00 7.36 -11.71
N VAL A 66 12.31 6.91 -10.66
CA VAL A 66 12.81 5.99 -9.63
C VAL A 66 12.83 4.51 -10.05
N ALA A 67 12.17 4.12 -11.15
CA ALA A 67 12.15 2.73 -11.62
C ALA A 67 11.72 2.61 -13.09
N GLN A 68 12.37 1.71 -13.85
CA GLN A 68 12.04 1.51 -15.26
C GLN A 68 10.58 1.12 -15.50
N THR A 69 9.97 0.31 -14.62
CA THR A 69 8.56 -0.07 -14.78
C THR A 69 7.60 1.14 -14.68
N ARG A 70 7.96 2.19 -13.93
CA ARG A 70 7.20 3.45 -13.87
C ARG A 70 7.43 4.35 -15.08
N GLN A 71 8.64 4.39 -15.63
CA GLN A 71 8.88 5.04 -16.92
C GLN A 71 8.06 4.38 -18.03
N ASN A 72 8.02 3.04 -18.04
CA ASN A 72 7.22 2.26 -18.98
C ASN A 72 5.70 2.47 -18.76
N LEU A 73 5.26 2.70 -17.52
CA LEU A 73 3.86 3.04 -17.21
C LEU A 73 3.42 4.37 -17.87
N LEU A 74 4.31 5.35 -18.09
CA LEU A 74 3.96 6.58 -18.81
C LEU A 74 3.46 6.33 -20.24
N GLN A 75 3.88 5.22 -20.87
CA GLN A 75 3.43 4.81 -22.22
C GLN A 75 1.96 4.32 -22.23
N CYS A 76 1.36 4.13 -21.05
CA CYS A 76 -0.05 3.78 -20.90
C CYS A 76 -0.97 5.01 -20.78
N ASN A 77 -0.44 6.24 -20.80
CA ASN A 77 -1.27 7.45 -20.70
C ASN A 77 -2.12 7.66 -21.97
N VAL A 78 -3.23 8.38 -21.86
CA VAL A 78 -4.09 8.69 -23.01
C VAL A 78 -3.38 9.59 -24.04
N THR A 79 -3.51 9.24 -25.32
CA THR A 79 -3.08 10.08 -26.47
C THR A 79 -4.24 10.25 -27.46
N LEU A 80 -4.11 11.20 -28.41
CA LEU A 80 -5.10 11.45 -29.46
C LEU A 80 -5.42 10.20 -30.32
N GLU A 81 -4.45 9.30 -30.47
CA GLU A 81 -4.57 8.07 -31.26
C GLU A 81 -4.96 6.85 -30.40
N LYS A 82 -4.75 6.92 -29.08
CA LYS A 82 -4.77 5.74 -28.21
C LYS A 82 -5.19 6.09 -26.78
N ASP A 83 -6.46 5.83 -26.47
CA ASP A 83 -6.92 5.79 -25.08
C ASP A 83 -6.74 4.38 -24.49
N TRP A 84 -6.01 4.28 -23.38
CA TRP A 84 -5.87 3.08 -22.56
C TRP A 84 -6.82 3.06 -21.35
N ASN A 85 -7.73 4.04 -21.26
CA ASN A 85 -8.57 4.35 -20.09
C ASN A 85 -7.77 4.68 -18.82
N THR A 86 -6.58 5.29 -18.97
CA THR A 86 -5.72 5.71 -17.86
C THR A 86 -5.30 7.18 -17.93
N LEU A 87 -5.12 7.79 -16.76
CA LEU A 87 -4.69 9.17 -16.55
C LEU A 87 -3.47 9.15 -15.63
N ILE A 88 -2.30 9.45 -16.21
CA ILE A 88 -1.00 9.22 -15.59
C ILE A 88 -0.23 10.54 -15.52
N TYR A 89 0.09 10.97 -14.30
CA TYR A 89 0.67 12.27 -13.99
C TYR A 89 2.03 12.12 -13.31
N ILE A 90 2.98 12.96 -13.71
CA ILE A 90 4.29 13.05 -13.05
C ILE A 90 4.15 13.85 -11.75
N GLN A 91 4.65 13.30 -10.65
CA GLN A 91 4.80 14.04 -9.39
C GLN A 91 6.20 14.66 -9.30
N ASP A 92 6.27 15.97 -9.47
CA ASP A 92 7.44 16.76 -9.12
C ASP A 92 7.35 17.17 -7.64
N TRP A 93 8.26 16.67 -6.81
CA TRP A 93 8.30 16.97 -5.38
C TRP A 93 8.93 18.34 -5.07
N ILE A 94 9.79 18.85 -5.95
CA ILE A 94 10.38 20.19 -5.82
C ILE A 94 9.28 21.23 -6.07
N GLN A 95 8.45 21.03 -7.09
CA GLN A 95 7.32 21.91 -7.37
C GLN A 95 6.27 21.88 -6.25
N GLU A 96 5.90 20.71 -5.71
CA GLU A 96 4.95 20.63 -4.60
C GLU A 96 5.50 21.24 -3.31
N SER A 97 6.79 21.04 -2.99
CA SER A 97 7.44 21.68 -1.84
C SER A 97 7.40 23.21 -1.95
N ASN A 98 7.61 23.75 -3.16
CA ASN A 98 7.47 25.18 -3.44
C ASN A 98 6.01 25.68 -3.45
N GLN A 99 5.02 24.78 -3.48
CA GLN A 99 3.58 25.05 -3.44
C GLN A 99 2.92 24.52 -2.16
N GLY A 100 3.68 24.32 -1.07
CA GLY A 100 3.14 23.90 0.23
C GLY A 100 2.44 22.53 0.26
N PHE A 101 2.65 21.70 -0.76
CA PHE A 101 2.00 20.41 -0.98
C PHE A 101 0.48 20.45 -1.17
N GLU A 102 -0.10 21.61 -1.54
CA GLU A 102 -1.55 21.81 -1.74
C GLU A 102 -2.21 20.75 -2.64
N LYS A 103 -1.49 20.27 -3.66
CA LYS A 103 -1.99 19.33 -4.68
C LYS A 103 -1.58 17.88 -4.41
N SER A 104 -1.02 17.61 -3.22
CA SER A 104 -0.55 16.30 -2.77
C SER A 104 -1.22 15.78 -1.49
N SER A 105 -2.22 16.49 -0.96
CA SER A 105 -3.12 15.98 0.09
C SER A 105 -3.64 14.59 -0.27
N LEU A 106 -3.35 13.59 0.57
CA LEU A 106 -3.72 12.19 0.29
C LEU A 106 -5.23 11.96 0.40
N GLY A 107 -5.91 12.69 1.30
CA GLY A 107 -7.36 12.65 1.46
C GLY A 107 -8.15 13.22 0.28
N ASP A 108 -7.50 13.97 -0.62
CA ASP A 108 -8.13 14.54 -1.82
C ASP A 108 -7.88 13.71 -3.09
N GLN A 109 -7.15 12.59 -2.98
CA GLN A 109 -6.77 11.73 -4.11
C GLN A 109 -7.71 10.53 -4.33
N CYS A 110 -8.90 10.50 -3.71
CA CYS A 110 -9.86 9.40 -3.81
C CYS A 110 -10.98 9.69 -4.85
N THR A 111 -10.63 10.42 -5.91
CA THR A 111 -11.53 11.00 -6.93
C THR A 111 -11.86 10.09 -8.12
N HIS A 112 -11.16 8.96 -8.25
CA HIS A 112 -11.25 8.03 -9.38
C HIS A 112 -11.77 6.65 -8.94
N ARG A 113 -12.47 5.94 -9.82
CA ARG A 113 -12.96 4.58 -9.54
C ARG A 113 -11.82 3.55 -9.40
N TYR A 114 -10.72 3.77 -10.14
CA TYR A 114 -9.57 2.87 -10.19
C TYR A 114 -8.28 3.65 -9.91
N LYS A 115 -7.40 3.12 -9.06
CA LYS A 115 -6.08 3.69 -8.78
C LYS A 115 -5.00 2.64 -9.05
N ILE A 116 -3.93 3.03 -9.75
CA ILE A 116 -2.86 2.12 -10.13
C ILE A 116 -1.84 2.03 -9.00
N TYR A 117 -1.49 0.82 -8.58
CA TYR A 117 -0.31 0.56 -7.76
C TYR A 117 0.83 0.00 -8.61
N ILE A 118 2.05 0.48 -8.37
CA ILE A 118 3.27 0.06 -9.07
C ILE A 118 4.51 0.31 -8.19
N GLU A 119 5.45 -0.64 -8.19
CA GLU A 119 6.69 -0.57 -7.43
C GLU A 119 7.64 0.55 -7.87
N GLY A 120 8.61 0.90 -7.02
CA GLY A 120 9.68 1.85 -7.29
C GLY A 120 11.05 1.15 -7.25
N TRP A 121 12.01 1.73 -6.52
CA TRP A 121 13.27 1.03 -6.17
C TRP A 121 13.04 -0.29 -5.42
N ALA A 122 11.92 -0.35 -4.67
CA ALA A 122 11.42 -1.52 -3.95
C ALA A 122 9.88 -1.45 -3.94
N TRP A 123 9.21 -2.09 -2.97
CA TRP A 123 7.78 -1.82 -2.69
C TRP A 123 7.55 -0.32 -2.49
N SER A 124 6.37 0.19 -2.84
CA SER A 124 6.09 1.63 -2.73
C SER A 124 5.18 1.97 -1.56
N VAL A 125 5.65 2.86 -0.70
CA VAL A 125 4.95 3.36 0.50
C VAL A 125 3.57 3.97 0.22
N SER A 126 3.26 4.27 -1.05
CA SER A 126 1.96 4.76 -1.50
C SER A 126 0.86 3.70 -1.52
N GLU A 127 1.18 2.41 -1.40
CA GLU A 127 0.22 1.30 -1.48
C GLU A 127 -0.97 1.45 -0.52
N LYS A 128 -0.68 1.66 0.77
CA LYS A 128 -1.70 1.87 1.81
C LYS A 128 -2.57 3.11 1.52
N TYR A 129 -2.01 4.18 0.96
CA TYR A 129 -2.76 5.39 0.57
C TYR A 129 -3.61 5.19 -0.71
N ILE A 130 -3.16 4.31 -1.61
CA ILE A 130 -3.88 3.94 -2.83
C ILE A 130 -5.07 3.05 -2.49
N MET A 131 -4.85 2.02 -1.66
CA MET A 131 -5.87 1.03 -1.30
C MET A 131 -6.92 1.57 -0.32
N ALA A 132 -6.56 2.47 0.60
CA ALA A 132 -7.51 3.08 1.54
C ALA A 132 -8.57 4.00 0.89
N CYS A 133 -8.50 4.28 -0.42
CA CYS A 133 -9.40 5.22 -1.10
C CYS A 133 -10.80 4.66 -1.46
N ASP A 134 -11.15 3.42 -1.11
CA ASP A 134 -12.30 2.65 -1.66
C ASP A 134 -12.31 2.47 -3.21
N SER A 135 -11.26 2.94 -3.90
CA SER A 135 -11.06 2.73 -5.34
C SER A 135 -10.59 1.30 -5.59
N MET A 136 -11.05 0.66 -6.67
CA MET A 136 -10.52 -0.66 -7.04
C MET A 136 -9.05 -0.51 -7.45
N THR A 137 -8.16 -1.05 -6.61
CA THR A 137 -6.71 -0.91 -6.83
C THR A 137 -6.26 -1.85 -7.95
N LEU A 138 -5.71 -1.27 -9.01
CA LEU A 138 -5.14 -1.97 -10.15
C LEU A 138 -3.66 -2.23 -9.84
N TYR A 139 -3.37 -3.42 -9.33
CA TYR A 139 -2.09 -3.77 -8.74
C TYR A 139 -1.15 -4.37 -9.79
N VAL A 140 -0.21 -3.57 -10.31
CA VAL A 140 0.86 -4.07 -11.18
C VAL A 140 1.68 -5.10 -10.39
N ARG A 141 1.84 -6.30 -10.96
CA ARG A 141 2.55 -7.43 -10.33
C ARG A 141 3.93 -6.99 -9.82
N SER A 142 4.05 -6.88 -8.50
CA SER A 142 5.28 -6.49 -7.83
C SER A 142 6.19 -7.70 -7.55
N ASN A 143 7.49 -7.43 -7.50
CA ASN A 143 8.55 -8.34 -7.09
C ASN A 143 8.89 -8.22 -5.59
N TYR A 144 8.33 -7.21 -4.90
CA TYR A 144 8.61 -6.88 -3.51
C TYR A 144 7.40 -7.15 -2.61
N HIS A 145 7.68 -7.37 -1.32
CA HIS A 145 6.65 -7.58 -0.30
C HIS A 145 6.92 -6.75 0.96
N ASP A 146 5.97 -5.87 1.31
CA ASP A 146 5.79 -5.35 2.67
C ASP A 146 4.98 -6.39 3.48
N PHE A 147 5.00 -6.31 4.81
CA PHE A 147 4.53 -7.40 5.66
C PHE A 147 3.04 -7.72 5.48
N PHE A 148 2.20 -6.70 5.37
CA PHE A 148 0.74 -6.84 5.23
C PHE A 148 0.32 -7.40 3.85
N MET A 149 1.18 -7.33 2.82
CA MET A 149 0.85 -7.82 1.48
C MET A 149 0.53 -9.32 1.46
N ARG A 150 1.03 -10.06 2.46
CA ARG A 150 0.93 -11.52 2.58
C ARG A 150 -0.51 -12.04 2.64
N ASP A 151 -1.47 -11.21 3.03
CA ASP A 151 -2.90 -11.58 3.12
C ASP A 151 -3.80 -10.89 2.10
N MET A 152 -3.23 -10.06 1.23
CA MET A 152 -3.98 -9.51 0.10
C MET A 152 -4.30 -10.62 -0.92
N VAL A 153 -5.55 -10.68 -1.37
CA VAL A 153 -6.04 -11.72 -2.30
C VAL A 153 -6.57 -11.05 -3.58
N PRO A 154 -6.11 -11.48 -4.78
CA PRO A 154 -6.64 -10.98 -6.05
C PRO A 154 -8.15 -11.25 -6.18
N LEU A 155 -8.89 -10.31 -6.77
CA LEU A 155 -10.36 -10.29 -6.85
C LEU A 155 -11.10 -10.18 -5.50
N GLN A 156 -10.39 -10.05 -4.39
CA GLN A 156 -10.97 -9.74 -3.07
C GLN A 156 -10.52 -8.35 -2.59
N HIS A 157 -9.20 -8.08 -2.54
CA HIS A 157 -8.65 -6.83 -2.04
C HIS A 157 -8.07 -5.92 -3.14
N TYR A 158 -7.78 -6.47 -4.33
CA TYR A 158 -7.25 -5.74 -5.48
C TYR A 158 -7.52 -6.47 -6.79
N TRP A 159 -7.35 -5.77 -7.92
CA TRP A 159 -7.36 -6.34 -9.26
C TRP A 159 -5.92 -6.54 -9.77
N PRO A 160 -5.50 -7.77 -10.16
CA PRO A 160 -4.14 -8.02 -10.61
C PRO A 160 -3.90 -7.48 -12.02
N ILE A 161 -2.73 -6.85 -12.24
CA ILE A 161 -2.28 -6.33 -13.53
C ILE A 161 -0.93 -6.97 -13.88
N ARG A 162 -0.82 -7.52 -15.09
CA ARG A 162 0.43 -8.06 -15.64
C ARG A 162 1.45 -6.94 -15.84
N ASP A 163 2.70 -7.13 -15.43
CA ASP A 163 3.73 -6.10 -15.62
C ASP A 163 4.17 -5.99 -17.10
N ASN A 164 4.41 -7.13 -17.76
CA ASN A 164 4.88 -7.20 -19.15
C ASN A 164 3.86 -6.65 -20.18
N SER A 165 2.56 -6.70 -19.88
CA SER A 165 1.48 -6.19 -20.75
C SER A 165 0.70 -5.04 -20.10
N LYS A 166 1.29 -4.33 -19.14
CA LYS A 166 0.58 -3.39 -18.22
C LYS A 166 -0.49 -2.50 -18.87
N CYS A 167 -0.23 -1.88 -20.01
CA CYS A 167 -1.22 -0.98 -20.64
C CYS A 167 -2.47 -1.71 -21.18
N SER A 168 -2.34 -2.91 -21.75
CA SER A 168 -3.49 -3.70 -22.21
C SER A 168 -4.30 -4.21 -21.01
N SER A 169 -3.61 -4.65 -19.97
CA SER A 169 -4.23 -5.19 -18.77
C SER A 169 -4.94 -4.10 -17.95
N LEU A 170 -4.39 -2.88 -17.91
CA LEU A 170 -5.04 -1.69 -17.35
C LEU A 170 -6.31 -1.33 -18.14
N LYS A 171 -6.23 -1.26 -19.48
CA LYS A 171 -7.41 -0.96 -20.32
C LYS A 171 -8.53 -1.98 -20.10
N PHE A 172 -8.20 -3.27 -20.13
CA PHE A 172 -9.15 -4.34 -19.87
C PHE A 172 -9.77 -4.24 -18.47
N ALA A 173 -8.96 -3.99 -17.43
CA ALA A 173 -9.46 -3.85 -16.05
C ALA A 173 -10.45 -2.69 -15.88
N VAL A 174 -10.22 -1.56 -16.56
CA VAL A 174 -11.10 -0.39 -16.51
C VAL A 174 -12.38 -0.60 -17.30
N GLU A 175 -12.33 -1.20 -18.50
CA GLU A 175 -13.55 -1.56 -19.26
C GLU A 175 -14.37 -2.61 -18.50
N TRP A 176 -13.73 -3.64 -17.95
CA TRP A 176 -14.40 -4.62 -17.10
C TRP A 176 -15.04 -3.97 -15.88
N GLY A 177 -14.32 -3.10 -15.16
CA GLY A 177 -14.81 -2.42 -13.96
C GLY A 177 -15.99 -1.49 -14.23
N ASN A 178 -15.95 -0.74 -15.35
CA ASN A 178 -17.03 0.15 -15.74
C ASN A 178 -18.29 -0.62 -16.19
N ASN A 179 -18.14 -1.82 -16.76
CA ASN A 179 -19.25 -2.72 -17.06
C ASN A 179 -19.74 -3.51 -15.82
N HIS A 180 -18.93 -3.62 -14.76
CA HIS A 180 -19.24 -4.38 -13.54
C HIS A 180 -19.14 -3.52 -12.27
N THR A 181 -19.65 -2.29 -12.32
CA THR A 181 -19.48 -1.26 -11.27
C THR A 181 -19.66 -1.77 -9.83
N GLN A 182 -20.71 -2.57 -9.55
CA GLN A 182 -20.95 -3.12 -8.22
C GLN A 182 -19.83 -4.04 -7.72
N LYS A 183 -19.25 -4.87 -8.61
CA LYS A 183 -18.14 -5.77 -8.27
C LYS A 183 -16.83 -4.99 -8.09
N ALA A 184 -16.58 -4.01 -8.96
CA ALA A 184 -15.41 -3.14 -8.82
C ALA A 184 -15.46 -2.31 -7.53
N GLN A 185 -16.62 -1.76 -7.18
CA GLN A 185 -16.86 -1.08 -5.90
C GLN A 185 -16.57 -2.02 -4.73
N ALA A 186 -17.13 -3.24 -4.71
CA ALA A 186 -16.90 -4.21 -3.64
C ALA A 186 -15.42 -4.60 -3.46
N ILE A 187 -14.63 -4.73 -4.53
CA ILE A 187 -13.17 -4.99 -4.45
C ILE A 187 -12.44 -3.79 -3.84
N GLY A 188 -12.79 -2.56 -4.23
CA GLY A 188 -12.22 -1.33 -3.67
C GLY A 188 -12.55 -1.15 -2.19
N GLU A 189 -13.82 -1.33 -1.81
CA GLU A 189 -14.28 -1.29 -0.42
C GLU A 189 -13.63 -2.38 0.44
N ALA A 190 -13.46 -3.60 -0.06
CA ALA A 190 -12.80 -4.68 0.67
C ALA A 190 -11.28 -4.46 0.83
N GLY A 191 -10.60 -3.96 -0.20
CA GLY A 191 -9.18 -3.56 -0.10
C GLY A 191 -8.95 -2.38 0.85
N SER A 192 -9.84 -1.39 0.82
CA SER A 192 -9.83 -0.26 1.75
C SER A 192 -10.14 -0.68 3.19
N LYS A 193 -11.14 -1.55 3.39
CA LYS A 193 -11.48 -2.12 4.70
C LYS A 193 -10.30 -2.90 5.30
N PHE A 194 -9.61 -3.70 4.50
CA PHE A 194 -8.39 -4.40 4.92
C PHE A 194 -7.32 -3.42 5.42
N ILE A 195 -7.04 -2.33 4.70
CA ILE A 195 -6.11 -1.29 5.17
C ILE A 195 -6.63 -0.55 6.43
N GLN A 196 -7.93 -0.37 6.58
CA GLN A 196 -8.54 0.31 7.74
C GLN A 196 -8.66 -0.56 9.00
N GLU A 197 -8.84 -1.88 8.89
CA GLU A 197 -9.00 -2.80 10.02
C GLU A 197 -7.72 -3.57 10.34
N ASP A 198 -7.01 -4.05 9.32
CA ASP A 198 -5.87 -4.96 9.47
C ASP A 198 -4.52 -4.22 9.50
N LEU A 199 -4.41 -2.99 8.95
CA LEU A 199 -3.23 -2.11 9.04
C LEU A 199 -3.44 -0.89 9.98
N ASP A 200 -4.23 -1.04 11.05
CA ASP A 200 -4.28 -0.02 12.12
C ASP A 200 -2.94 0.05 12.90
N MET A 201 -2.64 1.22 13.49
CA MET A 201 -1.43 1.43 14.31
C MET A 201 -1.31 0.43 15.46
N LYS A 202 -2.41 -0.04 16.07
CA LYS A 202 -2.34 -1.10 17.09
C LYS A 202 -1.71 -2.37 16.51
N ASN A 203 -2.22 -2.84 15.36
CA ASN A 203 -1.72 -4.05 14.71
C ASN A 203 -0.26 -3.88 14.26
N VAL A 204 0.17 -2.68 13.85
CA VAL A 204 1.57 -2.37 13.53
C VAL A 204 2.47 -2.50 14.77
N TYR A 205 2.03 -2.03 15.93
CA TYR A 205 2.79 -2.19 17.19
C TYR A 205 2.78 -3.64 17.71
N ASP A 206 1.64 -4.35 17.65
CA ASP A 206 1.56 -5.78 17.97
C ASP A 206 2.49 -6.60 17.05
N TYR A 207 2.49 -6.33 15.73
CA TYR A 207 3.42 -6.91 14.75
C TYR A 207 4.89 -6.67 15.14
N MET A 208 5.26 -5.42 15.46
CA MET A 208 6.62 -5.06 15.87
C MET A 208 7.04 -5.79 17.16
N PHE A 209 6.15 -5.86 18.14
CA PHE A 209 6.38 -6.55 19.41
C PHE A 209 6.64 -8.05 19.18
N HIS A 210 5.77 -8.74 18.44
CA HIS A 210 5.95 -10.16 18.15
C HIS A 210 7.20 -10.43 17.30
N LEU A 211 7.46 -9.64 16.26
CA LEU A 211 8.65 -9.77 15.42
C LEU A 211 9.95 -9.71 16.25
N LEU A 212 10.06 -8.73 17.15
CA LEU A 212 11.22 -8.57 18.01
C LEU A 212 11.30 -9.66 19.10
N ASN A 213 10.17 -10.05 19.69
CA ASN A 213 10.10 -11.09 20.71
C ASN A 213 10.48 -12.47 20.19
N GLU A 214 9.95 -12.89 19.04
CA GLU A 214 10.29 -14.19 18.44
C GLU A 214 11.72 -14.19 17.90
N TYR A 215 12.20 -13.07 17.32
CA TYR A 215 13.60 -12.93 16.92
C TYR A 215 14.57 -13.05 18.12
N ALA A 216 14.22 -12.47 19.27
CA ALA A 216 15.03 -12.55 20.48
C ALA A 216 15.22 -14.00 20.97
N LYS A 217 14.24 -14.89 20.77
CA LYS A 217 14.35 -16.33 21.09
C LYS A 217 15.37 -17.08 20.22
N LEU A 218 15.76 -16.53 19.06
CA LEU A 218 16.76 -17.12 18.17
C LEU A 218 18.20 -16.78 18.57
N LEU A 219 18.40 -15.86 19.53
CA LEU A 219 19.72 -15.39 19.94
C LEU A 219 20.50 -16.46 20.72
N ARG A 220 21.56 -16.98 20.10
CA ARG A 220 22.48 -17.99 20.69
C ARG A 220 23.51 -17.38 21.65
N PHE A 221 23.30 -16.15 22.12
CA PHE A 221 24.21 -15.43 23.02
C PHE A 221 23.41 -14.51 23.94
N LYS A 222 23.94 -14.21 25.13
CA LYS A 222 23.36 -13.18 26.01
C LYS A 222 23.79 -11.78 25.54
N PRO A 223 22.88 -10.88 25.16
CA PRO A 223 23.23 -9.53 24.74
C PRO A 223 23.99 -8.75 25.83
N LYS A 224 24.85 -7.83 25.38
CA LYS A 224 25.58 -6.87 26.22
C LYS A 224 25.63 -5.53 25.49
N VAL A 225 25.57 -4.42 26.23
CA VAL A 225 25.74 -3.08 25.67
C VAL A 225 27.18 -2.94 25.12
N PRO A 226 27.38 -2.61 23.83
CA PRO A 226 28.72 -2.44 23.28
C PRO A 226 29.37 -1.14 23.76
N ARG A 227 30.70 -1.11 23.82
CA ARG A 227 31.45 0.12 24.14
C ARG A 227 31.17 1.19 23.07
N GLY A 228 30.85 2.40 23.50
CA GLY A 228 30.45 3.50 22.62
C GLY A 228 28.96 3.51 22.23
N ALA A 229 28.13 2.59 22.75
CA ALA A 229 26.69 2.74 22.64
C ALA A 229 26.21 4.02 23.34
N VAL A 230 25.28 4.73 22.69
CA VAL A 230 24.59 5.89 23.23
C VAL A 230 23.14 5.49 23.52
N GLU A 231 22.63 5.89 24.68
CA GLU A 231 21.23 5.65 25.05
C GLU A 231 20.27 6.50 24.18
N PHE A 232 19.22 5.84 23.67
CA PHE A 232 18.20 6.43 22.82
C PHE A 232 16.93 6.70 23.65
N CYS A 233 16.79 7.93 24.15
CA CYS A 233 15.57 8.39 24.85
C CYS A 233 14.68 9.16 23.86
N ALA A 234 13.37 8.94 23.88
CA ALA A 234 12.43 9.63 22.97
C ALA A 234 12.36 11.13 23.25
N GLU A 235 12.44 11.52 24.52
CA GLU A 235 12.49 12.88 25.04
C GLU A 235 13.74 13.60 24.53
N LYS A 236 14.86 12.87 24.49
CA LYS A 236 16.14 13.38 23.97
C LYS A 236 16.11 13.54 22.45
N LEU A 237 15.34 12.71 21.74
CA LEU A 237 15.10 12.86 20.30
C LEU A 237 14.22 14.09 19.99
N MET A 238 13.22 14.38 20.83
CA MET A 238 12.43 15.62 20.77
C MET A 238 13.23 16.88 21.19
N ALA A 239 14.27 16.71 22.00
CA ALA A 239 15.18 17.77 22.44
C ALA A 239 16.43 17.92 21.54
N CYS A 240 16.62 17.06 20.54
CA CYS A 240 17.55 17.31 19.44
C CYS A 240 17.04 18.46 18.54
N ASP A 241 17.90 18.94 17.64
CA ASP A 241 17.67 20.12 16.81
C ASP A 241 16.68 19.86 15.65
N VAL A 242 15.48 19.43 16.01
CA VAL A 242 14.40 19.03 15.10
C VAL A 242 13.29 20.07 15.18
N ASN A 243 13.01 20.71 14.05
CA ASN A 243 12.12 21.86 13.96
C ASN A 243 11.01 21.66 12.91
N GLY A 244 9.98 22.51 12.95
CA GLY A 244 8.89 22.50 11.96
C GLY A 244 8.07 21.20 11.93
N ASN A 245 7.66 20.79 10.71
CA ASN A 245 6.80 19.62 10.50
C ASN A 245 7.38 18.32 11.09
N LYS A 246 8.70 18.10 11.01
CA LYS A 246 9.36 16.89 11.54
C LYS A 246 9.14 16.76 13.04
N ARG A 247 9.24 17.86 13.80
CA ARG A 247 8.95 17.89 15.23
C ARG A 247 7.48 17.59 15.50
N ARG A 248 6.57 18.33 14.84
CA ARG A 248 5.12 18.15 15.02
C ARG A 248 4.68 16.71 14.75
N PHE A 249 5.14 16.10 13.65
CA PHE A 249 4.77 14.73 13.30
C PHE A 249 5.33 13.68 14.27
N MET A 250 6.48 13.92 14.92
CA MET A 250 6.95 13.07 16.02
C MET A 250 6.11 13.27 17.29
N GLU A 251 5.77 14.52 17.65
CA GLU A 251 4.90 14.83 18.80
C GLU A 251 3.45 14.31 18.63
N GLU A 252 2.96 14.23 17.39
CA GLU A 252 1.65 13.65 17.01
C GLU A 252 1.67 12.11 16.97
N SER A 253 2.81 11.47 16.67
CA SER A 253 2.96 10.00 16.59
C SER A 253 3.45 9.33 17.88
N LEU A 254 3.77 10.10 18.91
CA LEU A 254 4.18 9.58 20.22
C LEU A 254 2.99 9.06 21.03
N GLU A 255 2.93 7.74 21.20
CA GLU A 255 2.00 7.10 22.13
C GLU A 255 2.38 7.45 23.58
N LYS A 256 1.48 8.15 24.29
CA LYS A 256 1.77 8.87 25.54
C LYS A 256 1.64 8.03 26.81
N VAL A 257 1.06 6.85 26.68
CA VAL A 257 0.87 5.86 27.75
C VAL A 257 1.08 4.45 27.19
N PRO A 258 1.60 3.50 27.98
CA PRO A 258 1.52 2.08 27.64
C PRO A 258 0.06 1.63 27.48
N SER A 259 -0.17 0.49 26.82
CA SER A 259 -1.51 -0.12 26.82
C SER A 259 -1.74 -0.85 28.15
N ASP A 260 -2.90 -0.62 28.77
CA ASP A 260 -3.39 -1.42 29.90
C ASP A 260 -3.83 -2.84 29.48
N SER A 261 -3.91 -3.12 28.17
CA SER A 261 -4.20 -4.45 27.64
C SER A 261 -2.93 -5.26 27.41
N ASN A 262 -2.96 -6.55 27.76
CA ASN A 262 -1.91 -7.48 27.37
C ASN A 262 -1.71 -7.46 25.84
N PRO A 263 -0.47 -7.65 25.33
CA PRO A 263 -0.22 -7.87 23.91
C PRO A 263 -1.10 -8.97 23.34
N CYS A 264 -1.40 -8.88 22.05
CA CYS A 264 -2.24 -9.88 21.40
C CYS A 264 -1.59 -11.29 21.43
N ILE A 265 -2.38 -12.35 21.27
CA ILE A 265 -1.85 -13.71 21.17
C ILE A 265 -1.62 -14.02 19.70
N LEU A 266 -0.34 -14.04 19.29
CA LEU A 266 0.06 -14.53 17.97
C LEU A 266 -0.56 -15.94 17.76
N PRO A 267 -1.35 -16.16 16.69
CA PRO A 267 -1.92 -17.47 16.40
C PRO A 267 -0.82 -18.46 16.03
N PRO A 268 -1.10 -19.78 15.96
CA PRO A 268 -0.18 -20.70 15.31
C PRO A 268 0.02 -20.33 13.83
N PRO A 269 1.16 -20.71 13.22
CA PRO A 269 1.36 -20.60 11.77
C PRO A 269 0.29 -21.39 11.03
N TYR A 270 0.00 -20.99 9.78
CA TYR A 270 -0.74 -21.86 8.87
C TYR A 270 -0.02 -23.20 8.78
N ASP A 271 -0.77 -24.29 8.91
CA ASP A 271 -0.30 -25.60 8.54
C ASP A 271 -0.02 -25.66 7.02
N PRO A 272 0.75 -26.66 6.54
CA PRO A 272 1.12 -26.74 5.14
C PRO A 272 -0.06 -26.78 4.15
N LEU A 273 -1.21 -27.36 4.54
CA LEU A 273 -2.38 -27.47 3.67
C LEU A 273 -3.11 -26.13 3.57
N THR A 274 -3.43 -25.49 4.71
CA THR A 274 -4.06 -24.16 4.71
C THR A 274 -3.19 -23.12 3.98
N LEU A 275 -1.86 -23.21 4.11
CA LEU A 275 -0.94 -22.35 3.36
C LEU A 275 -0.96 -22.65 1.85
N GLN A 276 -0.98 -23.93 1.45
CA GLN A 276 -1.09 -24.32 0.05
C GLN A 276 -2.42 -23.85 -0.56
N GLU A 277 -3.55 -24.08 0.10
CA GLU A 277 -4.87 -23.59 -0.32
C GLU A 277 -4.90 -22.07 -0.50
N LEU A 278 -4.29 -21.31 0.42
CA LEU A 278 -4.20 -19.85 0.32
C LEU A 278 -3.39 -19.42 -0.92
N LEU A 279 -2.26 -20.06 -1.19
CA LEU A 279 -1.40 -19.76 -2.33
C LEU A 279 -2.07 -20.16 -3.67
N GLU A 280 -2.66 -21.35 -3.74
CA GLU A 280 -3.41 -21.82 -4.91
C GLU A 280 -4.61 -20.93 -5.20
N ARG A 281 -5.37 -20.52 -4.19
CA ARG A 281 -6.48 -19.56 -4.34
C ARG A 281 -6.02 -18.26 -4.98
N LYS A 282 -4.91 -17.67 -4.52
CA LYS A 282 -4.34 -16.44 -5.12
C LYS A 282 -3.86 -16.67 -6.57
N ALA A 283 -3.19 -17.78 -6.83
CA ALA A 283 -2.75 -18.13 -8.19
C ALA A 283 -3.94 -18.33 -9.13
N ASN A 284 -5.01 -18.98 -8.68
CA ASN A 284 -6.21 -19.26 -9.48
C ASN A 284 -7.05 -17.99 -9.72
N SER A 285 -7.24 -17.11 -8.74
CA SER A 285 -7.84 -15.78 -8.97
C SER A 285 -7.05 -14.94 -9.97
N THR A 286 -5.72 -15.05 -9.98
CA THR A 286 -4.87 -14.35 -10.96
C THR A 286 -5.07 -14.93 -12.36
N LYS A 287 -4.92 -16.25 -12.52
CA LYS A 287 -5.15 -16.97 -13.80
C LYS A 287 -6.56 -16.73 -14.39
N GLN A 288 -7.56 -16.53 -13.52
CA GLN A 288 -8.93 -16.22 -13.93
C GLN A 288 -9.01 -14.86 -14.64
N VAL A 289 -8.39 -13.82 -14.08
CA VAL A 289 -8.31 -12.49 -14.71
C VAL A 289 -7.51 -12.55 -16.01
N GLU A 290 -6.39 -13.27 -16.01
CA GLU A 290 -5.55 -13.49 -17.19
C GLU A 290 -6.33 -14.12 -18.36
N SER A 291 -7.12 -15.16 -18.08
CA SER A 291 -7.98 -15.81 -19.08
C SER A 291 -9.14 -14.91 -19.55
N TRP A 292 -9.64 -14.01 -18.71
CA TRP A 292 -10.63 -13.01 -19.13
C TRP A 292 -10.02 -11.95 -20.05
N GLU A 293 -8.80 -11.47 -19.75
CA GLU A 293 -8.06 -10.53 -20.59
C GLU A 293 -7.79 -11.13 -21.98
N GLU A 294 -7.31 -12.37 -22.05
CA GLU A 294 -7.05 -13.09 -23.30
C GLU A 294 -8.31 -13.20 -24.17
N LYS A 295 -9.44 -13.62 -23.57
CA LYS A 295 -10.72 -13.71 -24.28
C LYS A 295 -11.22 -12.36 -24.77
N TYR A 296 -11.04 -11.31 -23.97
CA TYR A 296 -11.37 -9.94 -24.36
C TYR A 296 -10.56 -9.50 -25.59
N TRP A 297 -9.23 -9.64 -25.57
CA TRP A 297 -8.39 -9.24 -26.71
C TRP A 297 -8.60 -10.10 -27.96
N HIS A 298 -8.79 -11.42 -27.82
CA HIS A 298 -9.21 -12.25 -28.96
C HIS A 298 -10.55 -11.79 -29.55
N SER A 299 -11.53 -11.41 -28.73
CA SER A 299 -12.82 -10.91 -29.22
C SER A 299 -12.72 -9.55 -29.93
N LYS A 300 -11.80 -8.67 -29.49
CA LYS A 300 -11.53 -7.37 -30.14
C LYS A 300 -10.82 -7.57 -31.48
N ASN A 301 -9.78 -8.40 -31.52
CA ASN A 301 -8.96 -8.61 -32.71
C ASN A 301 -9.69 -9.39 -33.82
N ASN A 302 -10.63 -10.26 -33.45
CA ASN A 302 -11.49 -11.00 -34.39
C ASN A 302 -12.77 -10.22 -34.76
N GLY A 303 -12.94 -8.99 -34.26
CA GLY A 303 -14.09 -8.11 -34.50
C GLY A 303 -13.74 -6.86 -35.30
N GLN A 304 -12.60 -6.86 -36.00
CA GLN A 304 -12.15 -5.85 -36.97
C GLN A 304 -11.99 -6.49 -38.34
#